data_AF-A0A974WJE3-F1
#
_entry.id   AF-A0A974WJE3-F1
#
_cell.length_a   1.000
_cell.length_b   1.000
_cell.length_c   1.000
_cell.angle_alpha   90.00
_cell.angle_beta   90.00
_cell.angle_gamma   90.00
#
_symmetry.space_group_name_H-M   'P 1'
#
loop_
_entity.id
_entity.type
_entity.pdbx_description
1 polymer ?
#
loop_
_entity_poly.entity_id
_entity_poly.type
_entity_poly.pdbx_seq_one_letter_code
_entity_poly.pdbx_strand_id
1 'polypeptide(L)'
;MIEKSLNKLILLLLILPTIAAHGQSEKNVADIDSTKSWEVGTDLLWLIDKNTLPATSLFARYNYLSKKGSSKAIRLRIGIENNMYDSSQVLNSLPRTEDSFSLLLRPGLEFKRILSPQSIFFYGMDAHFLLYSQDFRFVTSIAPDPSLYEGTDKTTELGLIPFIGVKYQPVVWLAVSLESSLNAVYRIRRYTDQTGTVTSPGQGRGEINVDDFKINIDPITVLNLSIIINRKPNEK
;
A
#
# COMPACT_ATOMS: atom_id res chain seq x y z
N MET A 1 -5.49 6.29 20.33
CA MET A 1 -5.13 6.01 18.92
C MET A 1 -3.65 6.23 18.65
N ILE A 2 -3.06 7.34 19.11
CA ILE A 2 -1.63 7.70 18.95
C ILE A 2 -0.65 6.66 19.50
N GLU A 3 -0.91 6.05 20.67
CA GLU A 3 -0.01 5.05 21.27
C GLU A 3 0.16 3.76 20.46
N LYS A 4 -0.89 3.30 19.77
CA LYS A 4 -0.81 2.09 18.93
C LYS A 4 0.04 2.32 17.68
N SER A 5 0.01 3.53 17.12
CA SER A 5 0.84 3.95 15.99
C SER A 5 2.31 4.10 16.38
N LEU A 6 2.56 4.64 17.59
CA LEU A 6 3.90 4.84 18.14
C LEU A 6 4.63 3.51 18.38
N ASN A 7 3.94 2.52 18.95
CA ASN A 7 4.54 1.19 19.21
C ASN A 7 4.92 0.46 17.92
N LYS A 8 4.13 0.61 16.85
CA LYS A 8 4.45 0.06 15.52
C LYS A 8 5.66 0.76 14.89
N LEU A 9 5.77 2.08 15.04
CA LEU A 9 6.90 2.87 14.56
C LEU A 9 8.20 2.47 15.27
N ILE A 10 8.17 2.31 16.60
CA ILE A 10 9.33 1.88 17.38
C ILE A 10 9.76 0.47 16.99
N LEU A 11 8.81 -0.46 16.81
CA LEU A 11 9.11 -1.81 16.36
C LEU A 11 9.73 -1.83 14.95
N LEU A 12 9.19 -1.04 14.02
CA LEU A 12 9.73 -0.86 12.68
C LEU A 12 11.17 -0.31 12.75
N LEU A 13 11.40 0.75 13.54
CA LEU A 13 12.71 1.37 13.76
C LEU A 13 13.72 0.46 14.46
N LEU A 14 13.28 -0.59 15.16
CA LEU A 14 14.16 -1.59 15.80
C LEU A 14 14.51 -2.76 14.86
N ILE A 15 13.58 -3.18 13.99
CA ILE A 15 13.80 -4.26 13.01
C ILE A 15 14.66 -3.76 11.83
N LEU A 16 14.47 -2.52 11.41
CA LEU A 16 15.22 -1.89 10.32
C LEU A 16 16.76 -1.96 10.53
N PRO A 17 17.34 -1.52 11.66
CA PRO A 17 18.78 -1.57 11.88
C PRO A 17 19.36 -2.98 12.01
N THR A 18 18.58 -3.98 12.47
CA THR A 18 19.08 -5.37 12.58
C THR A 18 19.25 -6.04 11.22
N ILE A 19 18.41 -5.68 10.23
CA ILE A 19 18.58 -6.08 8.83
C ILE A 19 19.77 -5.34 8.19
N ALA A 20 19.97 -4.06 8.52
CA ALA A 20 21.09 -3.27 8.01
C ALA A 20 22.46 -3.72 8.57
N ALA A 21 22.52 -4.16 9.83
CA ALA A 21 23.76 -4.60 10.49
C ALA A 21 24.37 -5.87 9.84
N HIS A 22 23.55 -6.71 9.19
CA HIS A 22 24.04 -7.90 8.49
C HIS A 22 24.66 -7.60 7.10
N GLY A 23 24.58 -6.36 6.62
CA GLY A 23 24.94 -5.97 5.25
C GLY A 23 26.14 -5.04 5.08
N GLN A 24 26.80 -4.58 6.15
CA GLN A 24 27.83 -3.54 6.02
C GLN A 24 29.22 -4.12 5.70
N SER A 25 29.63 -3.95 4.44
CA SER A 25 31.03 -3.87 4.00
C SER A 25 31.21 -2.46 3.44
N GLU A 26 32.27 -1.77 3.89
CA GLU A 26 32.61 -0.40 3.53
C GLU A 26 32.60 -0.21 2.00
N LYS A 27 31.61 0.51 1.48
CA LYS A 27 31.64 1.03 0.11
C LYS A 27 31.29 2.51 0.11
N ASN A 28 32.07 3.28 -0.64
CA ASN A 28 31.83 4.70 -0.89
C ASN A 28 30.42 4.90 -1.46
N VAL A 29 29.77 6.00 -1.07
CA VAL A 29 28.42 6.40 -1.51
C VAL A 29 28.30 6.46 -3.05
N ALA A 30 29.42 6.69 -3.75
CA ALA A 30 29.51 6.71 -5.22
C ALA A 30 29.47 5.32 -5.90
N ASP A 31 29.66 4.22 -5.17
CA ASP A 31 29.80 2.85 -5.72
C ASP A 31 28.55 1.97 -5.57
N ILE A 32 27.46 2.52 -5.03
CA ILE A 32 26.28 1.72 -4.63
C ILE A 32 25.40 1.33 -5.84
N ASP A 33 25.47 2.09 -6.94
CA ASP A 33 24.71 1.80 -8.17
C ASP A 33 25.51 0.95 -9.18
N SER A 34 26.75 0.54 -8.86
CA SER A 34 27.55 -0.35 -9.72
C SER A 34 27.19 -1.83 -9.57
N THR A 35 26.38 -2.19 -8.57
CA THR A 35 26.10 -3.60 -8.22
C THR A 35 24.63 -3.86 -7.95
N LYS A 36 24.20 -5.08 -8.32
CA LYS A 36 22.87 -5.63 -8.06
C LYS A 36 22.55 -5.51 -6.57
N SER A 37 21.52 -4.75 -6.22
CA SER A 37 21.10 -4.53 -4.83
C SER A 37 19.61 -4.68 -4.66
N TRP A 38 19.19 -5.14 -3.49
CA TRP A 38 17.78 -5.13 -3.08
C TRP A 38 17.54 -3.90 -2.22
N GLU A 39 16.36 -3.32 -2.34
CA GLU A 39 15.87 -2.31 -1.41
C GLU A 39 14.47 -2.72 -0.98
N VAL A 40 14.22 -2.67 0.33
CA VAL A 40 12.94 -3.03 0.93
C VAL A 40 12.50 -1.87 1.81
N GLY A 41 11.24 -1.49 1.71
CA GLY A 41 10.71 -0.34 2.43
C GLY A 41 9.22 -0.44 2.68
N THR A 42 8.73 0.58 3.36
CA THR A 42 7.31 0.77 3.66
C THR A 42 6.95 2.23 3.44
N ASP A 43 5.67 2.48 3.12
CA ASP A 43 5.16 3.83 3.06
C ASP A 43 5.04 4.43 4.47
N LEU A 44 5.18 5.74 4.57
CA LEU A 44 5.05 6.51 5.81
C LEU A 44 3.81 7.40 5.81
N LEU A 45 3.11 7.60 4.68
CA LEU A 45 1.93 8.47 4.63
C LEU A 45 0.75 7.95 5.47
N TRP A 46 0.74 6.66 5.82
CA TRP A 46 -0.24 6.11 6.77
C TRP A 46 -0.13 6.72 8.17
N LEU A 47 1.02 7.30 8.55
CA LEU A 47 1.20 7.96 9.85
C LEU A 47 0.40 9.25 10.00
N ILE A 48 -0.02 9.84 8.88
CA ILE A 48 -0.75 11.12 8.83
C ILE A 48 -2.11 10.99 8.13
N ASP A 49 -2.62 9.76 7.98
CA ASP A 49 -3.90 9.45 7.33
C ASP A 49 -4.03 10.07 5.91
N LYS A 50 -2.91 10.17 5.18
CA LYS A 50 -2.84 10.64 3.79
C LYS A 50 -2.45 9.53 2.82
N ASN A 51 -2.54 8.29 3.25
CA ASN A 51 -2.15 7.16 2.43
C ASN A 51 -3.18 6.90 1.31
N THR A 52 -2.69 6.68 0.09
CA THR A 52 -3.48 6.23 -1.07
C THR A 52 -3.39 4.71 -1.28
N LEU A 53 -2.55 4.05 -0.48
CA LEU A 53 -2.29 2.62 -0.42
C LEU A 53 -2.87 2.04 0.88
N PRO A 54 -2.99 0.70 0.98
CA PRO A 54 -3.27 0.04 2.24
C PRO A 54 -2.25 0.42 3.32
N ALA A 55 -2.72 0.60 4.56
CA ALA A 55 -1.87 1.02 5.69
C ALA A 55 -0.68 0.08 5.94
N THR A 56 -0.85 -1.22 5.68
CA THR A 56 0.23 -2.21 5.77
C THR A 56 0.76 -2.52 4.36
N SER A 57 1.45 -1.55 3.75
CA SER A 57 2.09 -1.73 2.46
C SER A 57 3.61 -1.88 2.58
N LEU A 58 4.12 -2.88 1.89
CA LEU A 58 5.54 -3.16 1.72
C LEU A 58 5.92 -2.96 0.26
N PHE A 59 7.13 -2.48 0.08
CA PHE A 59 7.74 -2.27 -1.22
C PHE A 59 9.08 -2.98 -1.27
N ALA A 60 9.35 -3.67 -2.37
CA ALA A 60 10.63 -4.25 -2.67
C ALA A 60 11.05 -3.80 -4.07
N ARG A 61 12.33 -3.46 -4.23
CA ARG A 61 12.92 -3.19 -5.53
C ARG A 61 14.28 -3.84 -5.68
N TYR A 62 14.53 -4.34 -6.87
CA TYR A 62 15.79 -4.93 -7.27
C TYR A 62 16.46 -4.02 -8.28
N ASN A 63 17.57 -3.41 -7.87
CA ASN A 63 18.34 -2.45 -8.64
C ASN A 63 19.36 -3.18 -9.52
N TYR A 64 19.49 -2.76 -10.77
CA TYR A 64 20.46 -3.33 -11.70
C TYR A 64 20.88 -2.32 -12.77
N LEU A 65 22.11 -2.48 -13.27
CA LEU A 65 22.59 -1.80 -14.47
C LEU A 65 22.15 -2.58 -15.72
N SER A 66 21.51 -1.88 -16.65
CA SER A 66 21.25 -2.41 -17.98
C SER A 66 22.56 -2.57 -18.76
N LYS A 67 22.57 -3.44 -19.77
CA LYS A 67 23.71 -3.61 -20.71
C LYS A 67 24.17 -2.30 -21.36
N LYS A 68 23.28 -1.30 -21.44
CA LYS A 68 23.56 0.04 -21.97
C LYS A 68 24.02 1.06 -20.90
N GLY A 69 24.35 0.61 -19.70
CA GLY A 69 24.79 1.47 -18.58
C GLY A 69 23.68 2.26 -17.88
N SER A 70 22.40 2.06 -18.23
CA SER A 70 21.28 2.72 -17.54
C SER A 70 20.93 2.04 -16.23
N SER A 71 20.79 2.82 -15.16
CA SER A 71 20.32 2.35 -13.85
C SER A 71 18.81 2.14 -13.89
N LYS A 72 18.39 0.92 -13.56
CA LYS A 72 16.99 0.48 -13.58
C LYS A 72 16.66 -0.29 -12.30
N ALA A 73 15.37 -0.44 -12.02
CA ALA A 73 14.91 -1.38 -11.02
C ALA A 73 13.63 -2.10 -11.45
N ILE A 74 13.51 -3.35 -11.04
CA ILE A 74 12.22 -4.05 -11.00
C ILE A 74 11.66 -3.82 -9.60
N ARG A 75 10.39 -3.47 -9.50
CA ARG A 75 9.73 -3.20 -8.22
C ARG A 75 8.47 -4.04 -8.06
N LEU A 76 8.14 -4.29 -6.80
CA LEU A 76 6.92 -4.96 -6.39
C LEU A 76 6.43 -4.26 -5.12
N ARG A 77 5.17 -3.83 -5.14
CA ARG A 77 4.46 -3.35 -3.96
C ARG A 77 3.34 -4.32 -3.61
N ILE A 78 3.24 -4.65 -2.33
CA ILE A 78 2.19 -5.50 -1.78
C ILE A 78 1.57 -4.74 -0.62
N GLY A 79 0.25 -4.62 -0.59
CA GLY A 79 -0.49 -4.01 0.51
C GLY A 79 -1.59 -4.93 0.99
N ILE A 80 -1.74 -5.05 2.30
CA ILE A 80 -2.86 -5.76 2.91
C ILE A 80 -3.47 -4.86 3.98
N GLU A 81 -4.79 -4.75 3.99
CA GLU A 81 -5.49 -4.06 5.05
C GLU A 81 -6.75 -4.82 5.43
N ASN A 82 -6.87 -5.07 6.74
CA ASN A 82 -8.02 -5.70 7.35
C ASN A 82 -8.56 -4.75 8.40
N ASN A 83 -9.85 -4.48 8.34
CA ASN A 83 -10.54 -3.72 9.36
C ASN A 83 -11.72 -4.54 9.86
N MET A 84 -11.86 -4.61 11.17
CA MET A 84 -12.98 -5.24 11.85
C MET A 84 -13.53 -4.20 12.81
N TYR A 85 -14.79 -3.86 12.61
CA TYR A 85 -15.51 -2.93 13.46
C TYR A 85 -16.74 -3.64 14.00
N ASP A 86 -16.90 -3.64 15.31
CA ASP A 86 -18.09 -4.17 15.98
C ASP A 86 -18.52 -3.21 17.10
N SER A 87 -19.71 -2.66 16.94
CA SER A 87 -20.36 -1.78 17.91
C SER A 87 -21.55 -2.44 18.62
N SER A 88 -21.78 -3.74 18.41
CA SER A 88 -22.89 -4.48 19.04
C SER A 88 -22.86 -4.43 20.57
N GLN A 89 -21.68 -4.25 21.16
CA GLN A 89 -21.46 -4.17 22.60
C GLN A 89 -21.40 -2.73 23.15
N VAL A 90 -21.57 -1.71 22.29
CA VAL A 90 -21.47 -0.30 22.70
C VAL A 90 -22.83 0.20 23.16
N LEU A 91 -22.90 0.65 24.43
CA LEU A 91 -24.12 1.20 25.02
C LEU A 91 -24.62 2.42 24.21
N ASN A 92 -25.94 2.48 23.98
CA ASN A 92 -26.65 3.56 23.27
C ASN A 92 -26.28 3.75 21.80
N SER A 93 -25.59 2.79 21.16
CA SER A 93 -25.45 2.75 19.70
C SER A 93 -26.28 1.65 19.09
N LEU A 94 -26.76 1.89 17.87
CA LEU A 94 -27.33 0.83 17.06
C LEU A 94 -26.24 -0.17 16.67
N PRO A 95 -26.46 -1.50 16.83
CA PRO A 95 -25.49 -2.51 16.45
C PRO A 95 -25.06 -2.37 14.98
N ARG A 96 -23.76 -2.23 14.78
CA ARG A 96 -23.10 -2.18 13.47
C ARG A 96 -21.86 -3.04 13.49
N THR A 97 -21.75 -3.94 12.52
CA THR A 97 -20.56 -4.72 12.25
C THR A 97 -20.08 -4.47 10.82
N GLU A 98 -18.78 -4.25 10.65
CA GLU A 98 -18.15 -4.10 9.34
C GLU A 98 -16.83 -4.84 9.32
N ASP A 99 -16.69 -5.73 8.35
CA ASP A 99 -15.46 -6.47 8.11
C ASP A 99 -15.00 -6.15 6.70
N SER A 100 -13.83 -5.52 6.57
CA SER A 100 -13.25 -5.20 5.27
C SER A 100 -11.87 -5.83 5.11
N PHE A 101 -11.61 -6.35 3.91
CA PHE A 101 -10.34 -6.90 3.48
C PHE A 101 -9.91 -6.21 2.19
N SER A 102 -8.64 -5.81 2.10
CA SER A 102 -8.04 -5.37 0.84
C SER A 102 -6.68 -6.01 0.58
N LEU A 103 -6.42 -6.35 -0.68
CA LEU A 103 -5.15 -6.83 -1.18
C LEU A 103 -4.74 -6.00 -2.39
N LEU A 104 -3.58 -5.36 -2.29
CA LEU A 104 -2.95 -4.61 -3.35
C LEU A 104 -1.71 -5.34 -3.85
N LEU A 105 -1.55 -5.46 -5.17
CA LEU A 105 -0.34 -5.93 -5.82
C LEU A 105 0.03 -4.95 -6.94
N ARG A 106 1.28 -4.47 -6.94
CA ARG A 106 1.82 -3.61 -7.99
C ARG A 106 3.24 -3.97 -8.43
N PRO A 107 3.42 -4.88 -9.40
CA PRO A 107 4.72 -5.08 -10.04
C PRO A 107 4.99 -3.94 -11.03
N GLY A 108 6.25 -3.53 -11.17
CA GLY A 108 6.59 -2.42 -12.04
C GLY A 108 8.06 -2.32 -12.41
N LEU A 109 8.33 -1.32 -13.26
CA LEU A 109 9.66 -0.99 -13.74
C LEU A 109 9.98 0.46 -13.42
N GLU A 110 11.20 0.70 -12.97
CA GLU A 110 11.71 2.00 -12.58
C GLU A 110 13.00 2.30 -13.34
N PHE A 111 13.14 3.55 -13.78
CA PHE A 111 14.30 4.12 -14.42
C PHE A 111 14.85 5.23 -13.55
N LYS A 112 16.18 5.32 -13.45
CA LYS A 112 16.83 6.25 -12.54
C LYS A 112 17.80 7.15 -13.25
N ARG A 113 17.86 8.38 -12.74
CA ARG A 113 18.86 9.38 -13.11
C ARG A 113 19.49 9.91 -11.83
N ILE A 114 20.80 9.73 -11.72
CA ILE A 114 21.58 10.27 -10.61
C ILE A 114 21.61 11.80 -10.76
N LEU A 115 21.15 12.51 -9.73
CA LEU A 115 21.22 13.98 -9.67
C LEU A 115 22.46 14.41 -8.90
N SER A 116 22.77 13.71 -7.80
CA SER A 116 23.93 13.92 -6.95
C SER A 116 24.30 12.59 -6.26
N PRO A 117 25.44 12.49 -5.55
CA PRO A 117 25.81 11.27 -4.83
C PRO A 117 24.75 10.76 -3.84
N GLN A 118 23.91 11.65 -3.32
CA GLN A 118 22.89 11.33 -2.33
C GLN A 118 21.46 11.43 -2.88
N SER A 119 21.27 11.97 -4.09
CA SER A 119 19.94 12.25 -4.64
C SER A 119 19.75 11.60 -6.01
N ILE A 120 18.63 10.90 -6.15
CA ILE A 120 18.27 10.17 -7.37
C ILE A 120 16.87 10.59 -7.78
N PHE A 121 16.74 11.03 -9.04
CA PHE A 121 15.44 11.16 -9.68
C PHE A 121 15.06 9.82 -10.29
N PHE A 122 13.79 9.43 -10.16
CA PHE A 122 13.30 8.20 -10.75
C PHE A 122 11.92 8.39 -11.38
N TYR A 123 11.61 7.55 -12.36
CA TYR A 123 10.31 7.50 -13.01
C TYR A 123 10.05 6.09 -13.50
N GLY A 124 8.79 5.74 -13.71
CA GLY A 124 8.45 4.39 -14.11
C GLY A 124 6.96 4.16 -14.25
N MET A 125 6.59 2.88 -14.25
CA MET A 125 5.20 2.45 -14.35
C MET A 125 5.00 1.15 -13.59
N ASP A 126 3.93 1.11 -12.81
CA ASP A 126 3.45 -0.06 -12.10
C ASP A 126 2.19 -0.60 -12.80
N ALA A 127 2.10 -1.92 -12.96
CA ALA A 127 0.81 -2.57 -13.18
C ALA A 127 0.06 -2.61 -11.86
N HIS A 128 -1.24 -2.31 -11.87
CA HIS A 128 -2.05 -2.18 -10.68
C HIS A 128 -3.08 -3.30 -10.59
N PHE A 129 -3.16 -3.94 -9.43
CA PHE A 129 -4.23 -4.85 -9.07
C PHE A 129 -4.66 -4.61 -7.62
N LEU A 130 -5.94 -4.33 -7.41
CA LEU A 130 -6.55 -4.24 -6.08
C LEU A 130 -7.76 -5.17 -6.01
N LEU A 131 -7.83 -5.93 -4.92
CA LEU A 131 -9.04 -6.61 -4.48
C LEU A 131 -9.49 -5.95 -3.19
N TYR A 132 -10.77 -5.63 -3.12
CA TYR A 132 -11.43 -5.12 -1.93
C TYR A 132 -12.74 -5.87 -1.72
N SER A 133 -12.99 -6.27 -0.48
CA SER A 133 -14.25 -6.87 -0.05
C SER A 133 -14.64 -6.26 1.28
N GLN A 134 -15.89 -5.87 1.43
CA GLN A 134 -16.45 -5.42 2.68
C GLN A 134 -17.80 -6.07 2.89
N ASP A 135 -17.96 -6.74 4.02
CA ASP A 135 -19.24 -7.18 4.52
C ASP A 135 -19.68 -6.21 5.61
N PHE A 136 -20.95 -5.82 5.58
CA PHE A 136 -21.50 -4.90 6.57
C PHE A 136 -22.88 -5.35 7.01
N ARG A 137 -23.19 -5.05 8.27
CA ARG A 137 -24.50 -5.28 8.86
C ARG A 137 -24.83 -4.16 9.83
N PHE A 138 -25.96 -3.52 9.61
CA PHE A 138 -26.49 -2.42 10.41
C PHE A 138 -27.88 -2.75 10.90
N VAL A 139 -28.12 -2.57 12.19
CA VAL A 139 -29.47 -2.44 12.72
C VAL A 139 -29.86 -0.97 12.60
N THR A 140 -30.96 -0.67 11.91
CA THR A 140 -31.35 0.72 11.60
C THR A 140 -32.47 1.25 12.50
N SER A 141 -33.11 0.39 13.29
CA SER A 141 -34.08 0.79 14.33
C SER A 141 -34.20 -0.26 15.44
N ILE A 142 -34.66 0.17 16.63
CA ILE A 142 -34.88 -0.67 17.83
C ILE A 142 -36.40 -0.88 18.08
N ALA A 143 -37.21 -0.69 17.03
CA ALA A 143 -38.66 -0.92 17.07
C ALA A 143 -38.96 -2.40 17.37
N PRO A 144 -40.21 -2.77 17.74
CA PRO A 144 -40.57 -4.16 18.11
C PRO A 144 -40.23 -5.23 17.05
N ASP A 145 -39.95 -4.82 15.81
CA ASP A 145 -39.26 -5.63 14.81
C ASP A 145 -38.04 -4.85 14.26
N PRO A 146 -36.82 -5.06 14.79
CA PRO A 146 -35.65 -4.26 14.43
C PRO A 146 -35.31 -4.42 12.94
N SER A 147 -35.22 -3.31 12.24
CA SER A 147 -34.86 -3.29 10.82
C SER A 147 -33.37 -3.59 10.62
N LEU A 148 -33.08 -4.48 9.69
CA LEU A 148 -31.75 -4.96 9.34
C LEU A 148 -31.38 -4.47 7.94
N TYR A 149 -30.18 -3.93 7.81
CA TYR A 149 -29.53 -3.64 6.53
C TYR A 149 -28.20 -4.40 6.50
N GLU A 150 -28.06 -5.35 5.59
CA GLU A 150 -26.81 -6.09 5.44
C GLU A 150 -26.43 -6.21 3.98
N GLY A 151 -25.15 -6.37 3.73
CA GLY A 151 -24.69 -6.44 2.37
C GLY A 151 -23.20 -6.65 2.26
N THR A 152 -22.79 -6.68 1.00
CA THR A 152 -21.43 -6.96 0.59
C THR A 152 -21.05 -6.02 -0.54
N ASP A 153 -19.89 -5.38 -0.42
CA ASP A 153 -19.26 -4.56 -1.46
C ASP A 153 -17.95 -5.22 -1.89
N LYS A 154 -17.89 -5.65 -3.15
CA LYS A 154 -16.69 -6.23 -3.74
C LYS A 154 -16.22 -5.33 -4.86
N THR A 155 -14.96 -4.90 -4.78
CA THR A 155 -14.33 -4.10 -5.81
C THR A 155 -13.06 -4.80 -6.29
N THR A 156 -12.91 -4.92 -7.61
CA THR A 156 -11.66 -5.32 -8.27
C THR A 156 -11.19 -4.15 -9.11
N GLU A 157 -9.91 -3.81 -9.00
CA GLU A 157 -9.29 -2.79 -9.84
C GLU A 157 -8.10 -3.36 -10.60
N LEU A 158 -7.98 -2.96 -11.87
CA LEU A 158 -6.89 -3.30 -12.77
C LEU A 158 -6.43 -2.03 -13.48
N GLY A 159 -5.14 -1.78 -13.56
CA GLY A 159 -4.69 -0.55 -14.19
C GLY A 159 -3.19 -0.41 -14.42
N LEU A 160 -2.80 0.78 -14.85
CA LEU A 160 -1.42 1.20 -14.97
C LEU A 160 -1.22 2.50 -14.21
N ILE A 161 -0.09 2.58 -13.52
CA ILE A 161 0.25 3.71 -12.66
C ILE A 161 1.63 4.21 -13.06
N PRO A 162 1.73 5.13 -14.04
CA PRO A 162 2.94 5.89 -14.24
C PRO A 162 3.25 6.74 -13.01
N PHE A 163 4.53 6.82 -12.66
CA PHE A 163 5.00 7.57 -11.50
C PHE A 163 6.31 8.29 -11.78
N ILE A 164 6.54 9.34 -11.00
CA ILE A 164 7.80 10.06 -10.90
C ILE A 164 8.14 10.25 -9.43
N GLY A 165 9.42 10.43 -9.11
CA GLY A 165 9.81 10.66 -7.73
C GLY A 165 11.26 11.05 -7.56
N VAL A 166 11.56 11.41 -6.31
CA VAL A 166 12.91 11.76 -5.86
C VAL A 166 13.26 10.92 -4.64
N LYS A 167 14.50 10.45 -4.60
CA LYS A 167 15.03 9.65 -3.51
C LYS A 167 16.26 10.34 -2.93
N TYR A 168 16.31 10.40 -1.61
CA TYR A 168 17.44 10.89 -0.84
C TYR A 168 18.05 9.75 -0.02
N GLN A 169 19.36 9.54 -0.16
CA GLN A 169 20.15 8.56 0.56
C GLN A 169 21.13 9.29 1.49
N PRO A 170 20.76 9.54 2.77
CA PRO A 170 21.68 10.15 3.72
C PRO A 170 22.87 9.25 4.04
N VAL A 171 22.67 7.93 4.00
CA VAL A 171 23.69 6.90 4.23
C VAL A 171 23.53 5.74 3.25
N VAL A 172 24.55 4.88 3.17
CA VAL A 172 24.64 3.81 2.17
C VAL A 172 23.52 2.76 2.24
N TRP A 173 22.92 2.59 3.43
CA TRP A 173 21.95 1.53 3.73
C TRP A 173 20.53 2.06 3.94
N LEU A 174 20.32 3.37 3.93
CA LEU A 174 19.02 4.01 4.22
C LEU A 174 18.64 4.98 3.09
N ALA A 175 17.39 4.93 2.66
CA ALA A 175 16.85 5.91 1.72
C ALA A 175 15.43 6.32 2.08
N VAL A 176 15.13 7.59 1.82
CA VAL A 176 13.77 8.14 1.85
C VAL A 176 13.39 8.55 0.43
N SER A 177 12.18 8.23 -0.02
CA SER A 177 11.70 8.65 -1.32
C SER A 177 10.30 9.23 -1.29
N LEU A 178 10.06 10.19 -2.17
CA LEU A 178 8.75 10.79 -2.42
C LEU A 178 8.33 10.42 -3.85
N GLU A 179 7.10 9.93 -4.00
CA GLU A 179 6.52 9.49 -5.28
C GLU A 179 5.22 10.24 -5.56
N SER A 180 5.07 10.70 -6.79
CA SER A 180 3.83 11.23 -7.37
C SER A 180 3.37 10.28 -8.47
N SER A 181 2.07 10.08 -8.61
CA SER A 181 1.54 9.14 -9.60
C SER A 181 0.28 9.63 -10.30
N LEU A 182 0.09 9.12 -11.51
CA LEU A 182 -1.17 9.18 -12.24
C LEU A 182 -1.75 7.76 -12.26
N ASN A 183 -2.96 7.58 -11.78
CA ASN A 183 -3.63 6.29 -11.73
C ASN A 183 -4.63 6.21 -12.88
N ALA A 184 -4.43 5.27 -13.81
CA ALA A 184 -5.38 4.93 -14.85
C ALA A 184 -5.90 3.51 -14.60
N VAL A 185 -7.12 3.40 -14.07
CA VAL A 185 -7.62 2.17 -13.45
C VAL A 185 -9.03 1.87 -13.95
N TYR A 186 -9.23 0.63 -14.38
CA TYR A 186 -10.54 0.04 -14.63
C TYR A 186 -11.03 -0.65 -13.36
N ARG A 187 -12.26 -0.38 -12.96
CA ARG A 187 -12.86 -0.87 -11.72
C ARG A 187 -14.13 -1.64 -12.03
N ILE A 188 -14.24 -2.82 -11.45
CA ILE A 188 -15.42 -3.66 -11.41
C ILE A 188 -15.91 -3.68 -9.97
N ARG A 189 -17.07 -3.08 -9.70
CA ARG A 189 -17.68 -3.04 -8.38
C ARG A 189 -19.02 -3.77 -8.39
N ARG A 190 -19.18 -4.68 -7.45
CA ARG A 190 -20.41 -5.42 -7.19
C ARG A 190 -20.87 -5.13 -5.79
N TYR A 191 -22.03 -4.51 -5.69
CA TYR A 191 -22.67 -4.17 -4.44
C TYR A 191 -23.98 -4.94 -4.33
N THR A 192 -24.13 -5.70 -3.27
CA THR A 192 -25.38 -6.39 -2.95
C THR A 192 -25.83 -5.96 -1.58
N ASP A 193 -27.09 -5.57 -1.45
CA ASP A 193 -27.70 -5.29 -0.16
C ASP A 193 -29.01 -6.04 0.03
N GLN A 194 -29.34 -6.23 1.29
CA GLN A 194 -30.56 -6.84 1.74
C GLN A 194 -31.13 -6.02 2.89
N THR A 195 -32.44 -5.78 2.81
CA THR A 195 -33.23 -5.17 3.85
C THR A 195 -34.20 -6.18 4.41
N GLY A 196 -34.53 -6.05 5.69
CA GLY A 196 -35.53 -6.88 6.33
C GLY A 196 -35.60 -6.56 7.81
N THR A 197 -35.98 -7.56 8.58
CA THR A 197 -35.93 -7.48 10.04
C THR A 197 -34.91 -8.48 10.57
N VAL A 198 -34.49 -8.32 11.82
CA VAL A 198 -33.55 -9.27 12.44
C VAL A 198 -34.10 -10.70 12.45
N THR A 199 -35.44 -10.84 12.54
CA THR A 199 -36.11 -12.15 12.56
C THR A 199 -36.47 -12.68 11.17
N SER A 200 -36.58 -11.79 10.17
CA SER A 200 -36.82 -12.14 8.76
C SER A 200 -35.91 -11.31 7.82
N PRO A 201 -34.62 -11.66 7.70
CA PRO A 201 -33.71 -11.00 6.74
C PRO A 201 -34.12 -11.23 5.28
N GLY A 202 -33.67 -10.34 4.37
CA GLY A 202 -33.78 -10.57 2.92
C GLY A 202 -35.14 -10.27 2.28
N GLN A 203 -36.00 -9.50 2.95
CA GLN A 203 -37.32 -9.08 2.44
C GLN A 203 -37.21 -8.12 1.24
N GLY A 204 -36.16 -7.30 1.18
CA GLY A 204 -35.81 -6.49 0.02
C GLY A 204 -34.38 -6.77 -0.41
N ARG A 205 -34.12 -6.84 -1.71
CA ARG A 205 -32.79 -7.10 -2.26
C ARG A 205 -32.46 -6.08 -3.33
N GLY A 206 -31.29 -5.46 -3.21
CA GLY A 206 -30.70 -4.64 -4.24
C GLY A 206 -29.40 -5.27 -4.74
N GLU A 207 -29.14 -5.08 -6.02
CA GLU A 207 -27.87 -5.44 -6.63
C GLU A 207 -27.47 -4.32 -7.60
N ILE A 208 -26.27 -3.80 -7.41
CA ILE A 208 -25.69 -2.79 -8.28
C ILE A 208 -24.35 -3.33 -8.77
N ASN A 209 -24.21 -3.40 -10.09
CA ASN A 209 -22.96 -3.70 -10.75
C ASN A 209 -22.50 -2.43 -11.47
N VAL A 210 -21.29 -1.98 -11.16
CA VAL A 210 -20.68 -0.79 -11.76
C VAL A 210 -19.35 -1.19 -12.38
N ASP A 211 -19.22 -0.93 -13.67
CA ASP A 211 -17.97 -1.03 -14.40
C ASP A 211 -17.58 0.36 -14.87
N ASP A 212 -16.47 0.89 -14.37
CA ASP A 212 -16.02 2.24 -14.71
C ASP A 212 -14.51 2.31 -14.94
N PHE A 213 -14.09 3.41 -15.57
CA PHE A 213 -12.70 3.74 -15.79
C PHE A 213 -12.39 5.08 -15.12
N LYS A 214 -11.33 5.10 -14.31
CA LYS A 214 -10.93 6.26 -13.51
C LYS A 214 -9.52 6.69 -13.86
N ILE A 215 -9.36 7.99 -14.04
CA ILE A 215 -8.06 8.66 -14.13
C ILE A 215 -7.96 9.63 -12.95
N ASN A 216 -7.00 9.40 -12.05
CA ASN A 216 -6.75 10.26 -10.89
C ASN A 216 -5.28 10.69 -10.86
N ILE A 217 -5.03 11.96 -10.56
CA ILE A 217 -3.67 12.48 -10.33
C ILE A 217 -3.48 12.62 -8.82
N ASP A 218 -2.46 11.96 -8.29
CA ASP A 218 -2.05 12.07 -6.90
C ASP A 218 -0.69 12.80 -6.84
N PRO A 219 -0.66 14.09 -6.46
CA PRO A 219 0.56 14.88 -6.44
C PRO A 219 1.60 14.33 -5.45
N ILE A 220 1.15 13.68 -4.38
CA ILE A 220 1.99 12.94 -3.44
C ILE A 220 1.25 11.65 -3.11
N THR A 221 1.78 10.54 -3.61
CA THR A 221 1.16 9.22 -3.49
C THR A 221 1.80 8.41 -2.39
N VAL A 222 3.14 8.51 -2.24
CA VAL A 222 3.92 7.66 -1.34
C VAL A 222 5.12 8.43 -0.77
N LEU A 223 5.40 8.22 0.52
CA LEU A 223 6.63 8.62 1.20
C LEU A 223 7.30 7.36 1.73
N ASN A 224 8.24 6.77 0.99
CA ASN A 224 8.86 5.51 1.41
C ASN A 224 10.06 5.75 2.32
N LEU A 225 10.15 4.95 3.37
CA LEU A 225 11.40 4.67 4.08
C LEU A 225 11.90 3.29 3.68
N SER A 226 13.17 3.18 3.30
CA SER A 226 13.70 1.94 2.74
C SER A 226 15.14 1.65 3.18
N ILE A 227 15.44 0.36 3.27
CA ILE A 227 16.78 -0.17 3.53
C ILE A 227 17.34 -0.78 2.26
N ILE A 228 18.61 -0.49 2.01
CA ILE A 228 19.36 -1.05 0.89
C ILE A 228 20.23 -2.20 1.37
N ILE A 229 19.99 -3.36 0.78
CA ILE A 229 20.69 -4.62 1.03
C ILE A 229 21.63 -4.86 -0.16
N ASN A 230 22.91 -4.56 0.04
CA ASN A 230 23.95 -4.79 -0.94
C ASN A 230 24.43 -6.24 -0.84
N ARG A 231 24.46 -6.95 -1.96
CA ARG A 231 25.10 -8.27 -2.00
C ARG A 231 26.62 -8.05 -1.97
N LYS A 232 27.34 -8.70 -1.04
CA LYS A 232 28.80 -8.77 -1.14
C LYS A 232 29.15 -9.32 -2.54
N PRO A 233 30.10 -8.70 -3.27
CA PRO A 233 30.63 -9.35 -4.45
C PRO A 233 31.18 -10.70 -4.00
N ASN A 234 30.76 -11.80 -4.66
CA ASN A 234 31.41 -13.08 -4.45
C ASN A 234 32.88 -12.88 -4.83
N GLU A 235 33.76 -12.87 -3.84
CA GLU A 235 35.19 -13.09 -4.07
C GLU A 235 35.29 -14.46 -4.75
N LYS A 236 35.76 -14.45 -6.00
CA LYS A 236 36.12 -15.64 -6.76
C LYS A 236 37.63 -15.78 -6.73
#